data_AF-A0A6I1ZBJ3-F1
#
_entry.id   AF-A0A6I1ZBJ3-F1
#
_cell.length_a   1.000
_cell.length_b   1.000
_cell.length_c   1.000
_cell.angle_alpha   90.00
_cell.angle_beta   90.00
_cell.angle_gamma   90.00
#
_symmetry.space_group_name_H-M   'P 1'
#
loop_
_entity.id
_entity.type
_entity.pdbx_description
1 polymer ?
#
loop_
_entity_poly.entity_id
_entity_poly.type
_entity_poly.pdbx_seq_one_letter_code
_entity_poly.pdbx_strand_id
1 'polypeptide(L)'
;EYRKIDGHWYQIEHGREFQVDEEVITVKFRGVVNEEQIVAFNNSQDVQALRTNILGFTDLRIPGNADPLKLIEAYQNSGLVEIAEANTFGEYLGVPNDPKFSDQWHHKHSQDHDIDTPKAWNLETGTPSVIIGVLDSGTDILHEDLEGNIWVNPGEDIDNDGVVWDTGDINGVDDDGNGKVDDLVGWDFYHGNNNVVGPIYHGTWVAGIAAAVTNNDTGVAGVAGGWGSSSPGAKMLICAVGDYTPSSSVVDDAILYAVSKNAKIINMSFTVGESAAINAAIGSAYLTYGAFIVAASGNDGVATVGYPARAQYVVGVGATNTSDQRASFSNYGSALDVVAPGVDIWSTKKNNTYGSASGTSAAAPQVSGIGALLKSYNSSFTNAQIEERIAEGA
;
A
#
# COMPACT_ATOMS: atom_id res chain seq x y z
N GLU A 1 -10.26 -25.01 -14.55
CA GLU A 1 -9.10 -25.11 -15.47
C GLU A 1 -7.88 -24.56 -14.75
N TYR A 2 -6.65 -24.87 -15.17
CA TYR A 2 -5.45 -24.25 -14.58
C TYR A 2 -4.78 -23.36 -15.62
N ARG A 3 -4.32 -22.18 -15.21
CA ARG A 3 -3.59 -21.23 -16.06
C ARG A 3 -2.36 -20.72 -15.33
N LYS A 4 -1.31 -20.43 -16.10
CA LYS A 4 -0.11 -19.81 -15.58
C LYS A 4 -0.16 -18.33 -15.92
N ILE A 5 -0.17 -17.47 -14.91
CA ILE A 5 -0.25 -16.01 -15.00
C ILE A 5 0.94 -15.48 -14.19
N ASP A 6 1.80 -14.70 -14.83
CA ASP A 6 3.00 -14.08 -14.24
C ASP A 6 3.86 -15.03 -13.40
N GLY A 7 4.09 -16.23 -13.96
CA GLY A 7 4.95 -17.23 -13.33
C GLY A 7 4.27 -18.12 -12.28
N HIS A 8 3.04 -17.80 -11.87
CA HIS A 8 2.26 -18.53 -10.88
C HIS A 8 1.08 -19.30 -11.47
N TRP A 9 0.75 -20.44 -10.90
CA TRP A 9 -0.44 -21.21 -11.26
C TRP A 9 -1.71 -20.68 -10.59
N TYR A 10 -2.80 -20.66 -11.35
CA TYR A 10 -4.14 -20.31 -10.89
C TYR A 10 -5.14 -21.39 -11.29
N GLN A 11 -6.01 -21.79 -10.35
CA GLN A 11 -7.20 -22.58 -10.62
C GLN A 11 -8.35 -21.63 -10.98
N ILE A 12 -8.90 -21.78 -12.17
CA ILE A 12 -10.08 -21.02 -12.61
C ILE A 12 -11.34 -21.87 -12.39
N GLU A 13 -12.23 -21.38 -11.54
CA GLU A 13 -13.55 -21.95 -11.30
C GLU A 13 -14.66 -20.93 -11.47
N HIS A 14 -15.60 -21.21 -12.37
CA HIS A 14 -16.75 -20.33 -12.65
C HIS A 14 -16.36 -18.88 -12.98
N GLY A 15 -15.20 -18.69 -13.62
CA GLY A 15 -14.67 -17.37 -13.98
C GLY A 15 -13.94 -16.64 -12.84
N ARG A 16 -13.73 -17.29 -11.70
CA ARG A 16 -12.88 -16.78 -10.61
C ARG A 16 -11.53 -17.48 -10.63
N GLU A 17 -10.49 -16.75 -10.30
CA GLU A 17 -9.11 -17.23 -10.27
C GLU A 17 -8.68 -17.44 -8.82
N PHE A 18 -8.13 -18.61 -8.50
CA PHE A 18 -7.60 -18.92 -7.18
C PHE A 18 -6.14 -19.29 -7.34
N GLN A 19 -5.24 -18.49 -6.78
CA GLN A 19 -3.81 -18.77 -6.84
C GLN A 19 -3.53 -20.13 -6.19
N VAL A 20 -2.77 -20.98 -6.88
CA VAL A 20 -2.33 -22.28 -6.39
C VAL A 20 -1.25 -22.05 -5.33
N ASP A 21 -1.38 -22.74 -4.20
CA ASP A 21 -0.30 -22.91 -3.24
C ASP A 21 0.75 -23.82 -3.88
N GLU A 22 1.84 -23.21 -4.37
CA GLU A 22 2.92 -23.94 -5.03
C GLU A 22 3.86 -24.65 -4.04
N GLU A 23 3.56 -24.64 -2.74
CA GLU A 23 4.33 -25.37 -1.72
C GLU A 23 3.65 -26.66 -1.25
N VAL A 24 2.33 -26.81 -1.47
CA VAL A 24 1.53 -27.91 -0.91
C VAL A 24 0.55 -28.48 -1.92
N ILE A 25 0.46 -29.82 -1.97
CA ILE A 25 -0.62 -30.53 -2.67
C ILE A 25 -1.39 -31.43 -1.70
N THR A 26 -2.63 -31.77 -2.04
CA THR A 26 -3.46 -32.67 -1.25
C THR A 26 -3.69 -33.97 -2.00
N VAL A 27 -3.51 -35.11 -1.32
CA VAL A 27 -3.76 -36.45 -1.90
C VAL A 27 -4.64 -37.30 -1.00
N LYS A 28 -5.37 -38.25 -1.59
CA LYS A 28 -6.03 -39.33 -0.85
C LYS A 28 -5.58 -40.67 -1.39
N PHE A 29 -4.84 -41.43 -0.58
CA PHE A 29 -4.40 -42.77 -0.94
C PHE A 29 -5.57 -43.76 -0.96
N ARG A 30 -5.55 -44.73 -1.88
CA ARG A 30 -6.54 -45.80 -1.92
C ARG A 30 -6.39 -46.66 -0.67
N GLY A 31 -7.50 -47.08 -0.06
CA GLY A 31 -7.48 -47.89 1.17
C GLY A 31 -6.79 -49.26 1.06
N VAL A 32 -6.44 -49.71 -0.15
CA VAL A 32 -5.67 -50.94 -0.41
C VAL A 32 -4.16 -50.75 -0.38
N VAL A 33 -3.68 -49.49 -0.35
CA VAL A 33 -2.25 -49.16 -0.34
C VAL A 33 -1.75 -49.17 1.10
N ASN A 34 -0.65 -49.88 1.35
CA ASN A 34 -0.07 -49.95 2.68
C ASN A 34 0.89 -48.77 2.95
N GLU A 35 1.22 -48.56 4.22
CA GLU A 35 2.04 -47.44 4.67
C GLU A 35 3.46 -47.46 4.08
N GLU A 36 4.07 -48.64 3.90
CA GLU A 36 5.39 -48.76 3.28
C GLU A 36 5.40 -48.28 1.83
N GLN A 37 4.35 -48.60 1.06
CA GLN A 37 4.19 -48.11 -0.32
C GLN A 37 4.01 -46.60 -0.37
N ILE A 38 3.24 -46.03 0.56
CA ILE A 38 3.04 -44.58 0.66
C ILE A 38 4.37 -43.89 0.97
N VAL A 39 5.09 -44.35 1.99
CA VAL A 39 6.38 -43.77 2.39
C VAL A 39 7.41 -43.90 1.27
N ALA A 40 7.51 -45.07 0.63
CA ALA A 40 8.42 -45.27 -0.48
C ALA A 40 8.13 -44.35 -1.67
N PHE A 41 6.86 -44.17 -2.02
CA PHE A 41 6.48 -43.28 -3.13
C PHE A 41 6.70 -41.81 -2.77
N ASN A 42 6.29 -41.37 -1.59
CA ASN A 42 6.53 -40.00 -1.11
C ASN A 42 8.02 -39.65 -1.11
N ASN A 43 8.88 -40.54 -0.61
CA ASN A 43 10.32 -40.37 -0.66
C ASN A 43 10.86 -40.31 -2.10
N SER A 44 10.26 -41.06 -3.04
CA SER A 44 10.66 -41.01 -4.46
C SER A 44 10.35 -39.69 -5.15
N GLN A 45 9.40 -38.92 -4.62
CA GLN A 45 8.99 -37.61 -5.12
C GLN A 45 9.60 -36.45 -4.30
N ASP A 46 10.41 -36.75 -3.29
CA ASP A 46 10.99 -35.78 -2.36
C ASP A 46 9.94 -34.90 -1.64
N VAL A 47 8.80 -35.49 -1.29
CA VAL A 47 7.71 -34.79 -0.58
C VAL A 47 7.66 -35.17 0.90
N GLN A 48 7.13 -34.26 1.72
CA GLN A 48 6.93 -34.50 3.14
C GLN A 48 5.45 -34.42 3.50
N ALA A 49 4.91 -35.45 4.17
CA ALA A 49 3.56 -35.38 4.72
C ALA A 49 3.50 -34.37 5.88
N LEU A 50 2.58 -33.43 5.79
CA LEU A 50 2.36 -32.37 6.79
C LEU A 50 1.28 -32.75 7.79
N ARG A 51 0.12 -33.19 7.28
CA ARG A 51 -1.03 -33.60 8.08
C ARG A 51 -1.93 -34.52 7.28
N THR A 52 -2.74 -35.31 7.98
CA THR A 52 -3.82 -36.12 7.40
C THR A 52 -5.11 -35.83 8.14
N ASN A 53 -6.19 -35.54 7.43
CA ASN A 53 -7.49 -35.30 8.03
C ASN A 53 -8.25 -36.61 8.33
N ILE A 54 -9.36 -36.52 9.06
CA ILE A 54 -10.21 -37.67 9.43
C ILE A 54 -10.77 -38.45 8.21
N LEU A 55 -10.82 -37.82 7.04
CA LEU A 55 -11.31 -38.44 5.80
C LEU A 55 -10.18 -39.10 4.98
N GLY A 56 -8.94 -39.06 5.48
CA GLY A 56 -7.77 -39.67 4.85
C GLY A 56 -7.11 -38.83 3.75
N PHE A 57 -7.44 -37.54 3.63
CA PHE A 57 -6.70 -36.62 2.78
C PHE A 57 -5.44 -36.16 3.51
N THR A 58 -4.31 -36.24 2.81
CA THR A 58 -2.99 -35.90 3.33
C THR A 58 -2.41 -34.73 2.53
N ASP A 59 -2.00 -33.69 3.24
CA ASP A 59 -1.29 -32.55 2.67
C ASP A 59 0.20 -32.91 2.60
N LEU A 60 0.80 -32.69 1.43
CA LEU A 60 2.20 -32.99 1.14
C LEU A 60 2.92 -31.70 0.77
N ARG A 61 3.97 -31.36 1.53
CA ARG A 61 4.92 -30.30 1.16
C ARG A 61 5.75 -30.78 -0.02
N ILE A 62 5.84 -29.94 -1.05
CA ILE A 62 6.57 -30.23 -2.29
C ILE A 62 7.93 -29.52 -2.29
N PRO A 63 8.92 -30.00 -3.09
CA PRO A 63 10.19 -29.29 -3.25
C PRO A 63 9.98 -27.89 -3.80
N GLY A 64 10.67 -26.88 -3.29
CA GLY A 64 10.43 -25.46 -3.63
C GLY A 64 10.68 -25.07 -5.10
N ASN A 65 11.18 -25.97 -5.94
CA ASN A 65 11.35 -25.79 -7.38
C ASN A 65 10.50 -26.76 -8.22
N ALA A 66 9.63 -27.54 -7.59
CA ALA A 66 8.76 -28.49 -8.27
C ALA A 66 7.54 -27.77 -8.87
N ASP A 67 7.05 -28.28 -10.00
CA ASP A 67 5.78 -27.83 -10.58
C ASP A 67 4.64 -28.64 -9.92
N PRO A 68 3.75 -28.00 -9.14
CA PRO A 68 2.71 -28.71 -8.39
C PRO A 68 1.80 -29.54 -9.31
N LEU A 69 1.51 -29.06 -10.52
CA LEU A 69 0.61 -29.76 -11.45
C LEU A 69 1.26 -31.03 -12.02
N LYS A 70 2.57 -31.02 -12.27
CA LYS A 70 3.29 -32.24 -12.70
C LYS A 70 3.36 -33.27 -11.60
N LEU A 71 3.53 -32.84 -10.35
CA LEU A 71 3.55 -33.74 -9.22
C LEU A 71 2.17 -34.38 -9.01
N ILE A 72 1.10 -33.59 -9.11
CA ILE A 72 -0.28 -34.09 -9.09
C ILE A 72 -0.49 -35.15 -10.17
N GLU A 73 -0.03 -34.91 -11.40
CA GLU A 73 -0.10 -35.89 -12.50
C GLU A 73 0.68 -37.18 -12.15
N ALA A 74 1.86 -37.08 -11.56
CA ALA A 74 2.65 -38.24 -11.12
C ALA A 74 1.91 -39.07 -10.06
N TYR A 75 1.27 -38.42 -9.08
CA TYR A 75 0.44 -39.09 -8.09
C TYR A 75 -0.76 -39.77 -8.73
N GLN A 76 -1.49 -39.08 -9.61
CA GLN A 76 -2.65 -39.66 -10.31
C GLN A 76 -2.26 -40.89 -11.16
N ASN A 77 -1.10 -40.83 -11.83
CA ASN A 77 -0.58 -41.93 -12.66
C ASN A 77 0.04 -43.09 -11.86
N SER A 78 0.33 -42.91 -10.57
CA SER A 78 0.93 -43.95 -9.72
C SER A 78 0.00 -45.15 -9.46
N GLY A 79 -1.31 -44.96 -9.59
CA GLY A 79 -2.33 -45.93 -9.18
C GLY A 79 -2.51 -46.03 -7.65
N LEU A 80 -1.73 -45.29 -6.85
CA LEU A 80 -1.79 -45.35 -5.38
C LEU A 80 -2.86 -44.43 -4.78
N VAL A 81 -3.28 -43.40 -5.50
CA VAL A 81 -4.26 -42.41 -5.01
C VAL A 81 -5.63 -42.57 -5.67
N GLU A 82 -6.65 -42.21 -4.90
CA GLU A 82 -8.00 -41.92 -5.36
C GLU A 82 -8.05 -40.55 -6.04
N ILE A 83 -7.36 -39.56 -5.44
CA ILE A 83 -7.28 -38.18 -5.92
C ILE A 83 -5.95 -37.55 -5.52
N ALA A 84 -5.48 -36.65 -6.36
CA ALA A 84 -4.45 -35.66 -6.04
C ALA A 84 -4.91 -34.33 -6.65
N GLU A 85 -4.82 -33.25 -5.87
CA GLU A 85 -5.30 -31.93 -6.24
C GLU A 85 -4.38 -30.83 -5.71
N ALA A 86 -4.43 -29.67 -6.37
CA ALA A 86 -3.71 -28.49 -5.95
C ALA A 86 -4.46 -27.83 -4.78
N ASN A 87 -3.71 -27.32 -3.81
CA ASN A 87 -4.25 -26.40 -2.83
C ASN A 87 -4.31 -25.01 -3.44
N THR A 88 -5.30 -24.22 -3.03
CA THR A 88 -5.43 -22.83 -3.47
C THR A 88 -5.60 -21.91 -2.29
N PHE A 89 -5.18 -20.66 -2.44
CA PHE A 89 -5.52 -19.60 -1.52
C PHE A 89 -6.97 -19.17 -1.79
N GLY A 90 -7.78 -19.17 -0.73
CA GLY A 90 -9.11 -18.57 -0.78
C GLY A 90 -9.04 -17.05 -0.67
N GLU A 91 -10.01 -16.38 -1.26
CA GLU A 91 -10.20 -14.94 -1.07
C GLU A 91 -11.20 -14.71 0.07
N TYR A 92 -10.87 -13.83 1.02
CA TYR A 92 -11.91 -13.29 1.88
C TYR A 92 -12.75 -12.33 1.04
N LEU A 93 -14.08 -12.47 1.10
CA LEU A 93 -15.01 -11.63 0.32
C LEU A 93 -15.21 -10.24 0.94
N GLY A 94 -14.20 -9.72 1.64
CA GLY A 94 -14.26 -8.45 2.32
C GLY A 94 -14.34 -7.30 1.30
N VAL A 95 -15.52 -6.71 1.17
CA VAL A 95 -15.68 -5.38 0.59
C VAL A 95 -15.85 -4.42 1.77
N PRO A 96 -15.12 -3.31 1.84
CA PRO A 96 -15.29 -2.35 2.92
C PRO A 96 -16.74 -1.86 3.00
N ASN A 97 -17.23 -1.61 4.22
CA ASN A 97 -18.59 -1.10 4.45
C ASN A 97 -18.72 0.43 4.24
N ASP A 98 -17.67 1.08 3.78
CA ASP A 98 -17.55 2.50 3.50
C ASP A 98 -18.57 2.93 2.43
N PRO A 99 -19.52 3.85 2.72
CA PRO A 99 -20.61 4.20 1.82
C PRO A 99 -20.20 4.76 0.45
N LYS A 100 -18.95 5.21 0.28
CA LYS A 100 -18.38 5.73 -0.97
C LYS A 100 -17.40 4.78 -1.65
N PHE A 101 -17.21 3.55 -1.13
CA PHE A 101 -16.33 2.58 -1.76
C PHE A 101 -16.69 2.30 -3.23
N SER A 102 -17.99 2.25 -3.56
CA SER A 102 -18.43 2.05 -4.95
C SER A 102 -18.11 3.22 -5.90
N ASP A 103 -17.83 4.41 -5.36
CA ASP A 103 -17.40 5.58 -6.14
C ASP A 103 -15.86 5.57 -6.36
N GLN A 104 -15.13 4.66 -5.70
CA GLN A 104 -13.67 4.52 -5.77
C GLN A 104 -13.25 3.44 -6.77
N TRP A 105 -13.49 3.70 -8.05
CA TRP A 105 -13.17 2.75 -9.12
C TRP A 105 -11.69 2.31 -9.14
N HIS A 106 -10.78 3.13 -8.62
CA HIS A 106 -9.36 2.81 -8.50
C HIS A 106 -9.08 1.62 -7.59
N HIS A 107 -9.96 1.29 -6.64
CA HIS A 107 -9.82 0.08 -5.83
C HIS A 107 -10.31 -1.16 -6.56
N LYS A 108 -11.35 -1.02 -7.36
CA LYS A 108 -12.01 -2.12 -8.07
C LYS A 108 -12.83 -1.63 -9.25
N HIS A 109 -12.51 -2.14 -10.42
CA HIS A 109 -13.15 -1.86 -11.69
C HIS A 109 -13.49 -3.18 -12.38
N SER A 110 -14.63 -3.23 -13.08
CA SER A 110 -15.13 -4.47 -13.70
C SER A 110 -14.29 -4.98 -14.88
N GLN A 111 -13.38 -4.15 -15.36
CA GLN A 111 -12.47 -4.45 -16.47
C GLN A 111 -11.01 -4.55 -16.02
N ASP A 112 -10.73 -4.56 -14.71
CA ASP A 112 -9.37 -4.74 -14.18
C ASP A 112 -8.43 -3.59 -14.61
N HIS A 113 -8.93 -2.35 -14.57
CA HIS A 113 -8.18 -1.14 -14.92
C HIS A 113 -7.70 -0.39 -13.66
N ASP A 114 -7.64 -1.08 -12.54
CA ASP A 114 -7.53 -0.55 -11.18
C ASP A 114 -6.28 -1.08 -10.46
N ILE A 115 -6.15 -0.84 -9.16
CA ILE A 115 -4.98 -1.28 -8.36
C ILE A 115 -5.28 -2.49 -7.46
N ASP A 116 -6.40 -3.16 -7.65
CA ASP A 116 -6.71 -4.46 -7.05
C ASP A 116 -6.63 -4.50 -5.50
N THR A 117 -6.92 -3.39 -4.82
CA THR A 117 -6.79 -3.31 -3.36
C THR A 117 -7.60 -4.37 -2.60
N PRO A 118 -8.79 -4.83 -3.03
CA PRO A 118 -9.47 -5.94 -2.36
C PRO A 118 -8.66 -7.24 -2.37
N LYS A 119 -7.86 -7.51 -3.43
CA LYS A 119 -6.96 -8.66 -3.46
C LYS A 119 -5.81 -8.47 -2.46
N ALA A 120 -5.24 -7.26 -2.39
CA ALA A 120 -4.19 -6.92 -1.44
C ALA A 120 -4.67 -7.02 0.03
N TRP A 121 -5.89 -6.53 0.33
CA TRP A 121 -6.49 -6.54 1.66
C TRP A 121 -6.78 -7.94 2.23
N ASN A 122 -6.82 -8.96 1.38
CA ASN A 122 -6.86 -10.36 1.83
C ASN A 122 -5.54 -10.81 2.49
N LEU A 123 -4.44 -10.11 2.20
CA LEU A 123 -3.10 -10.40 2.74
C LEU A 123 -2.73 -9.41 3.85
N GLU A 124 -2.96 -8.12 3.62
CA GLU A 124 -2.57 -7.04 4.52
C GLU A 124 -3.42 -5.79 4.25
N THR A 125 -3.85 -5.11 5.32
CA THR A 125 -4.70 -3.91 5.25
C THR A 125 -3.98 -2.64 5.74
N GLY A 126 -2.78 -2.80 6.27
CA GLY A 126 -1.97 -1.74 6.88
C GLY A 126 -1.78 -2.00 8.37
N THR A 127 -0.73 -1.41 8.95
CA THR A 127 -0.47 -1.45 10.39
C THR A 127 -0.03 -0.08 10.91
N PRO A 128 -0.36 0.29 12.16
CA PRO A 128 0.03 1.57 12.73
C PRO A 128 1.55 1.74 12.92
N SER A 129 2.33 0.67 12.78
CA SER A 129 3.80 0.75 12.82
C SER A 129 4.41 1.34 11.55
N VAL A 130 3.64 1.44 10.46
CA VAL A 130 4.06 2.07 9.21
C VAL A 130 3.52 3.49 9.17
N ILE A 131 4.43 4.46 9.05
CA ILE A 131 4.10 5.89 8.95
C ILE A 131 4.32 6.36 7.51
N ILE A 132 3.31 7.04 6.97
CA ILE A 132 3.33 7.74 5.68
C ILE A 132 3.48 9.24 5.96
N GLY A 133 4.60 9.82 5.58
CA GLY A 133 4.79 11.27 5.54
C GLY A 133 4.02 11.87 4.36
N VAL A 134 2.93 12.57 4.64
CA VAL A 134 2.13 13.27 3.63
C VAL A 134 2.64 14.71 3.55
N LEU A 135 3.50 14.97 2.56
CA LEU A 135 3.98 16.32 2.26
C LEU A 135 3.02 16.96 1.26
N ASP A 136 2.22 17.92 1.72
CA ASP A 136 1.20 18.55 0.87
C ASP A 136 0.80 19.93 1.44
N SER A 137 -0.40 20.39 1.11
CA SER A 137 -0.99 21.66 1.54
C SER A 137 -1.47 21.69 2.98
N GLY A 138 -1.34 20.57 3.70
CA GLY A 138 -1.96 20.34 4.99
C GLY A 138 -3.24 19.50 4.89
N THR A 139 -3.68 18.96 6.02
CA THR A 139 -4.75 17.96 6.08
C THR A 139 -5.79 18.37 7.11
N ASP A 140 -7.06 18.14 6.81
CA ASP A 140 -8.13 18.21 7.80
C ASP A 140 -8.01 17.00 8.75
N ILE A 141 -7.18 17.14 9.78
CA ILE A 141 -6.79 16.06 10.69
C ILE A 141 -7.95 15.53 11.55
N LEU A 142 -9.02 16.33 11.71
CA LEU A 142 -10.25 15.95 12.41
C LEU A 142 -11.33 15.45 11.45
N HIS A 143 -10.98 15.16 10.20
CA HIS A 143 -11.90 14.55 9.27
C HIS A 143 -12.33 13.18 9.81
N GLU A 144 -13.64 12.92 9.87
CA GLU A 144 -14.22 11.71 10.49
C GLU A 144 -13.64 10.39 9.95
N ASP A 145 -13.16 10.44 8.71
CA ASP A 145 -12.58 9.32 7.98
C ASP A 145 -11.04 9.28 7.99
N LEU A 146 -10.37 10.27 8.58
CA LEU A 146 -8.91 10.37 8.62
C LEU A 146 -8.36 10.31 10.04
N GLU A 147 -9.07 10.89 11.01
CA GLU A 147 -8.61 11.07 12.40
C GLU A 147 -8.03 9.77 12.98
N GLY A 148 -8.72 8.64 12.81
CA GLY A 148 -8.26 7.35 13.31
C GLY A 148 -6.90 6.86 12.75
N ASN A 149 -6.44 7.41 11.63
CA ASN A 149 -5.16 7.09 11.00
C ASN A 149 -4.18 8.28 10.97
N ILE A 150 -4.46 9.42 11.62
CA ILE A 150 -3.44 10.45 11.82
C ILE A 150 -2.40 9.93 12.82
N TRP A 151 -1.13 10.20 12.53
CA TRP A 151 -0.02 9.90 13.44
C TRP A 151 0.02 10.93 14.56
N VAL A 152 0.19 10.45 15.79
CA VAL A 152 0.41 11.28 16.98
C VAL A 152 1.85 11.08 17.43
N ASN A 153 2.56 12.18 17.70
CA ASN A 153 3.94 12.21 18.13
C ASN A 153 4.04 11.78 19.59
N PRO A 154 4.62 10.61 19.91
CA PRO A 154 4.78 10.18 21.31
C PRO A 154 5.70 11.10 22.13
N GLY A 155 6.47 11.97 21.46
CA GLY A 155 7.32 12.97 22.11
C GLY A 155 6.56 14.22 22.58
N GLU A 156 5.38 14.49 22.01
CA GLU A 156 4.53 15.66 22.33
C GLU A 156 3.17 15.24 22.91
N ASP A 157 2.85 13.95 22.93
CA ASP A 157 1.69 13.37 23.61
C ASP A 157 1.99 13.21 25.11
N ILE A 158 1.68 14.25 25.88
CA ILE A 158 2.12 14.43 27.27
C ILE A 158 1.46 13.39 28.18
N ASP A 159 0.18 13.13 27.97
CA ASP A 159 -0.60 12.20 28.77
C ASP A 159 -0.68 10.77 28.21
N ASN A 160 -0.13 10.56 27.01
CA ASN A 160 0.00 9.28 26.31
C ASN A 160 -1.35 8.65 25.94
N ASP A 161 -2.35 9.48 25.59
CA ASP A 161 -3.68 9.03 25.20
C ASP A 161 -3.85 8.82 23.68
N GLY A 162 -2.91 9.35 22.88
CA GLY A 162 -2.88 9.20 21.42
C GLY A 162 -3.97 9.99 20.68
N VAL A 163 -4.50 11.07 21.25
CA VAL A 163 -5.53 11.90 20.62
C VAL A 163 -4.93 12.92 19.64
N VAL A 164 -5.51 12.99 18.43
CA VAL A 164 -5.01 13.76 17.27
C VAL A 164 -5.08 15.28 17.44
N TRP A 165 -5.85 15.76 18.42
CA TRP A 165 -5.90 17.17 18.78
C TRP A 165 -6.32 17.33 20.24
N ASP A 166 -5.43 16.93 21.15
CA ASP A 166 -5.62 17.19 22.57
C ASP A 166 -5.05 18.56 22.96
N THR A 167 -5.90 19.42 23.51
CA THR A 167 -5.46 20.71 24.05
C THR A 167 -4.65 20.58 25.34
N GLY A 168 -4.71 19.42 26.01
CA GLY A 168 -3.85 19.09 27.15
C GLY A 168 -2.37 18.94 26.75
N ASP A 169 -2.12 18.47 25.53
CA ASP A 169 -0.80 18.27 24.95
C ASP A 169 -0.18 19.53 24.34
N ILE A 170 -0.96 20.58 24.09
CA ILE A 170 -0.46 21.85 23.53
C ILE A 170 -0.02 22.79 24.66
N ASN A 171 1.24 22.67 25.10
CA ASN A 171 1.77 23.38 26.26
C ASN A 171 2.70 24.56 25.89
N GLY A 172 3.05 24.74 24.61
CA GLY A 172 3.95 25.76 24.12
C GLY A 172 5.44 25.43 24.32
N VAL A 173 5.77 24.15 24.53
CA VAL A 173 7.11 23.59 24.72
C VAL A 173 7.41 22.63 23.57
N ASP A 174 8.69 22.49 23.27
CA ASP A 174 9.20 21.45 22.36
C ASP A 174 9.70 20.32 23.27
N ASP A 175 8.79 19.39 23.60
CA ASP A 175 8.98 18.39 24.65
C ASP A 175 9.96 17.29 24.21
N ASP A 176 10.06 17.02 22.91
CA ASP A 176 11.03 16.08 22.35
C ASP A 176 12.36 16.74 21.90
N GLY A 177 12.43 18.07 21.90
CA GLY A 177 13.64 18.87 21.67
C GLY A 177 14.11 18.90 20.21
N ASN A 178 13.20 18.66 19.26
CA ASN A 178 13.51 18.62 17.84
C ASN A 178 13.51 20.00 17.16
N GLY A 179 13.15 21.06 17.89
CA GLY A 179 13.03 22.45 17.43
C GLY A 179 11.62 22.84 16.95
N LYS A 180 10.60 22.00 17.15
CA LYS A 180 9.22 22.18 16.68
C LYS A 180 8.25 22.08 17.86
N VAL A 181 7.91 23.24 18.40
CA VAL A 181 7.01 23.37 19.55
C VAL A 181 5.62 22.80 19.26
N ASP A 182 5.16 21.86 20.08
CA ASP A 182 3.84 21.24 19.99
C ASP A 182 3.56 20.56 18.62
N ASP A 183 4.54 19.85 18.03
CA ASP A 183 4.40 19.16 16.72
C ASP A 183 3.61 17.83 16.77
N LEU A 184 2.54 17.80 17.57
CA LEU A 184 1.75 16.63 17.96
C LEU A 184 1.34 15.72 16.81
N VAL A 185 0.98 16.26 15.65
CA VAL A 185 0.55 15.46 14.47
C VAL A 185 1.37 15.73 13.22
N GLY A 186 2.47 16.47 13.38
CA GLY A 186 3.29 16.97 12.29
C GLY A 186 3.53 18.47 12.38
N TRP A 187 3.97 19.04 11.26
CA TRP A 187 4.43 20.43 11.23
C TRP A 187 4.05 21.15 9.95
N ASP A 188 3.63 22.41 10.08
CA ASP A 188 3.51 23.34 8.97
C ASP A 188 4.85 24.03 8.75
N PHE A 189 5.60 23.54 7.77
CA PHE A 189 6.88 24.11 7.39
C PHE A 189 6.75 25.43 6.64
N TYR A 190 5.61 25.66 5.98
CA TYR A 190 5.39 26.88 5.22
C TYR A 190 5.19 28.08 6.14
N HIS A 191 4.42 27.91 7.22
CA HIS A 191 4.19 28.95 8.22
C HIS A 191 5.07 28.84 9.47
N GLY A 192 5.77 27.73 9.66
CA GLY A 192 6.66 27.51 10.80
C GLY A 192 5.92 27.35 12.12
N ASN A 193 4.85 26.55 12.15
CA ASN A 193 4.06 26.28 13.36
C ASN A 193 3.41 24.88 13.32
N ASN A 194 2.68 24.53 14.38
CA ASN A 194 1.99 23.24 14.53
C ASN A 194 0.60 23.14 13.87
N ASN A 195 0.12 24.21 13.20
CA ASN A 195 -1.17 24.17 12.52
C ASN A 195 -1.03 23.53 11.14
N VAL A 196 -1.09 22.19 11.10
CA VAL A 196 -0.98 21.40 9.86
C VAL A 196 -2.24 21.41 9.00
N VAL A 197 -3.28 22.18 9.38
CA VAL A 197 -4.53 22.26 8.64
C VAL A 197 -4.44 23.33 7.55
N GLY A 198 -4.24 22.86 6.32
CA GLY A 198 -4.15 23.68 5.12
C GLY A 198 -5.43 24.41 4.72
N PRO A 199 -5.39 25.50 3.94
CA PRO A 199 -6.59 26.22 3.51
C PRO A 199 -7.38 25.50 2.41
N ILE A 200 -6.75 24.62 1.64
CA ILE A 200 -7.38 23.89 0.53
C ILE A 200 -7.58 22.40 0.83
N TYR A 201 -8.37 21.72 0.01
CA TYR A 201 -8.68 20.30 0.19
C TYR A 201 -7.59 19.34 -0.30
N HIS A 202 -6.56 19.81 -1.01
CA HIS A 202 -5.65 18.93 -1.76
C HIS A 202 -4.94 17.91 -0.85
N GLY A 203 -4.35 18.35 0.27
CA GLY A 203 -3.65 17.43 1.18
C GLY A 203 -4.60 16.50 1.92
N THR A 204 -5.81 16.97 2.25
CA THR A 204 -6.87 16.12 2.83
C THR A 204 -7.26 15.00 1.86
N TRP A 205 -7.45 15.33 0.59
CA TRP A 205 -7.80 14.38 -0.46
C TRP A 205 -6.69 13.37 -0.75
N VAL A 206 -5.43 13.82 -0.75
CA VAL A 206 -4.24 12.96 -0.87
C VAL A 206 -4.14 11.99 0.32
N ALA A 207 -4.31 12.49 1.54
CA ALA A 207 -4.29 11.67 2.76
C ALA A 207 -5.38 10.59 2.73
N GLY A 208 -6.59 10.94 2.31
CA GLY A 208 -7.69 9.97 2.22
C GLY A 208 -7.43 8.84 1.23
N ILE A 209 -6.82 9.14 0.08
CA ILE A 209 -6.45 8.09 -0.90
C ILE A 209 -5.42 7.14 -0.28
N ALA A 210 -4.41 7.68 0.41
CA ALA A 210 -3.34 6.86 0.99
C ALA A 210 -3.85 5.96 2.12
N ALA A 211 -4.59 6.52 3.09
CA ALA A 211 -4.93 5.81 4.34
C ALA A 211 -6.15 6.37 5.08
N ALA A 212 -7.22 6.80 4.40
CA ALA A 212 -8.53 6.91 5.08
C ALA A 212 -8.88 5.61 5.82
N VAL A 213 -9.58 5.72 6.95
CA VAL A 213 -9.90 4.58 7.81
C VAL A 213 -10.89 3.65 7.12
N THR A 214 -10.37 2.60 6.50
CA THR A 214 -11.18 1.63 5.74
C THR A 214 -12.04 0.78 6.68
N ASN A 215 -13.25 0.44 6.24
CA ASN A 215 -14.21 -0.45 6.90
C ASN A 215 -14.70 0.07 8.26
N ASN A 216 -15.07 1.36 8.32
CA ASN A 216 -15.54 2.08 9.50
C ASN A 216 -17.01 2.59 9.38
N ASP A 217 -17.79 2.07 8.43
CA ASP A 217 -19.15 2.52 8.08
C ASP A 217 -19.25 4.01 7.63
N THR A 218 -18.12 4.65 7.33
CA THR A 218 -18.02 6.07 7.01
C THR A 218 -17.30 6.26 5.67
N GLY A 219 -17.60 7.35 4.98
CA GLY A 219 -16.79 7.83 3.86
C GLY A 219 -16.26 6.81 2.85
N VAL A 220 -14.94 6.80 2.71
CA VAL A 220 -14.12 6.18 1.67
C VAL A 220 -13.06 5.26 2.29
N ALA A 221 -12.66 4.24 1.53
CA ALA A 221 -11.55 3.38 1.92
C ALA A 221 -10.19 3.96 1.48
N GLY A 222 -9.21 4.00 2.37
CA GLY A 222 -7.81 4.27 2.02
C GLY A 222 -7.07 3.01 1.59
N VAL A 223 -6.03 3.14 0.76
CA VAL A 223 -5.24 1.99 0.28
C VAL A 223 -4.62 1.20 1.44
N ALA A 224 -4.00 1.89 2.40
CA ALA A 224 -3.42 1.31 3.62
C ALA A 224 -4.22 1.69 4.88
N GLY A 225 -5.54 1.78 4.73
CA GLY A 225 -6.47 2.31 5.73
C GLY A 225 -6.77 1.42 6.94
N GLY A 226 -6.33 0.16 6.92
CA GLY A 226 -6.72 -0.84 7.89
C GLY A 226 -8.05 -1.53 7.56
N TRP A 227 -8.71 -2.07 8.58
CA TRP A 227 -9.99 -2.76 8.46
C TRP A 227 -10.83 -2.57 9.72
N GLY A 228 -11.37 -1.36 9.88
CA GLY A 228 -12.11 -0.92 11.05
C GLY A 228 -11.24 -0.83 12.31
N SER A 229 -11.89 -0.69 13.47
CA SER A 229 -11.20 -0.49 14.76
C SER A 229 -10.38 -1.69 15.23
N SER A 230 -10.65 -2.89 14.73
CA SER A 230 -9.89 -4.11 15.08
C SER A 230 -8.56 -4.26 14.36
N SER A 231 -8.36 -3.52 13.25
CA SER A 231 -7.15 -3.59 12.43
C SER A 231 -6.79 -2.19 11.94
N PRO A 232 -6.19 -1.33 12.80
CA PRO A 232 -5.84 0.04 12.41
C PRO A 232 -4.83 0.05 11.25
N GLY A 233 -4.97 1.04 10.37
CA GLY A 233 -4.13 1.18 9.19
C GLY A 233 -2.78 1.83 9.45
N ALA A 234 -2.10 2.15 8.35
CA ALA A 234 -0.90 2.99 8.37
C ALA A 234 -1.21 4.38 8.92
N LYS A 235 -0.27 4.96 9.66
CA LYS A 235 -0.42 6.28 10.26
C LYS A 235 0.10 7.37 9.33
N MET A 236 -0.58 8.51 9.28
CA MET A 236 -0.23 9.64 8.43
C MET A 236 0.41 10.76 9.25
N LEU A 237 1.68 11.04 8.99
CA LEU A 237 2.39 12.20 9.53
C LEU A 237 2.22 13.37 8.57
N ILE A 238 1.65 14.48 9.04
CA ILE A 238 1.29 15.61 8.16
C ILE A 238 2.43 16.63 8.11
N CYS A 239 2.93 16.91 6.90
CA CYS A 239 3.94 17.94 6.68
C CYS A 239 3.40 18.97 5.69
N ALA A 240 2.93 20.13 6.18
CA ALA A 240 2.44 21.16 5.28
C ALA A 240 3.62 21.93 4.65
N VAL A 241 3.67 21.96 3.32
CA VAL A 241 4.77 22.57 2.55
C VAL A 241 4.32 23.78 1.71
N GLY A 242 3.03 24.15 1.76
CA GLY A 242 2.51 25.38 1.18
C GLY A 242 0.99 25.38 0.97
N ASP A 243 0.34 26.54 1.07
CA ASP A 243 -1.12 26.64 1.07
C ASP A 243 -1.83 26.23 -0.22
N TYR A 244 -1.43 26.84 -1.35
CA TYR A 244 -2.04 26.62 -2.66
C TYR A 244 -1.07 25.96 -3.64
N THR A 245 0.22 26.13 -3.37
CA THR A 245 1.34 25.58 -4.13
C THR A 245 2.46 25.24 -3.15
N PRO A 246 3.16 24.12 -3.31
CA PRO A 246 4.30 23.79 -2.46
C PRO A 246 5.42 24.82 -2.61
N SER A 247 6.08 25.16 -1.51
CA SER A 247 7.30 25.95 -1.53
C SER A 247 8.52 25.03 -1.56
N SER A 248 9.31 25.10 -2.64
CA SER A 248 10.54 24.29 -2.75
C SER A 248 11.56 24.59 -1.65
N SER A 249 11.44 25.70 -0.92
CA SER A 249 12.38 26.11 0.12
C SER A 249 12.23 25.34 1.44
N VAL A 250 11.17 24.54 1.58
CA VAL A 250 10.87 23.81 2.82
C VAL A 250 10.68 22.31 2.63
N VAL A 251 10.72 21.84 1.38
CA VAL A 251 10.47 20.42 1.06
C VAL A 251 11.59 19.52 1.60
N ASP A 252 12.84 19.99 1.57
CA ASP A 252 13.98 19.26 2.13
C ASP A 252 13.88 19.06 3.64
N ASP A 253 13.52 20.12 4.38
CA ASP A 253 13.28 20.03 5.83
C ASP A 253 12.09 19.12 6.15
N ALA A 254 11.02 19.18 5.36
CA ALA A 254 9.85 18.31 5.53
C ALA A 254 10.18 16.83 5.28
N ILE A 255 11.01 16.52 4.27
CA ILE A 255 11.48 15.15 3.98
C ILE A 255 12.29 14.62 5.17
N LEU A 256 13.27 15.42 5.65
CA LEU A 256 14.15 15.02 6.75
C LEU A 256 13.41 14.86 8.07
N TYR A 257 12.43 15.72 8.33
CA TYR A 257 11.55 15.60 9.48
C TYR A 257 10.69 14.34 9.42
N ALA A 258 10.09 14.04 8.27
CA ALA A 258 9.26 12.85 8.14
C ALA A 258 10.05 11.59 8.51
N VAL A 259 11.27 11.44 7.98
CA VAL A 259 12.10 10.27 8.28
C VAL A 259 12.70 10.28 9.68
N SER A 260 12.95 11.45 10.28
CA SER A 260 13.39 11.53 11.69
C SER A 260 12.29 11.07 12.65
N LYS A 261 11.02 11.27 12.28
CA LYS A 261 9.84 10.69 12.96
C LYS A 261 9.51 9.27 12.49
N ASN A 262 10.48 8.59 11.87
CA ASN A 262 10.38 7.20 11.44
C ASN A 262 9.35 6.93 10.32
N ALA A 263 8.99 7.94 9.52
CA ALA A 263 8.22 7.72 8.29
C ALA A 263 8.93 6.71 7.38
N LYS A 264 8.20 5.66 7.01
CA LYS A 264 8.70 4.61 6.11
C LYS A 264 8.35 4.90 4.66
N ILE A 265 7.32 5.70 4.45
CA ILE A 265 6.86 6.15 3.14
C ILE A 265 6.84 7.68 3.12
N ILE A 266 7.24 8.31 2.01
CA ILE A 266 7.10 9.74 1.78
C ILE A 266 6.29 9.95 0.51
N ASN A 267 5.14 10.62 0.63
CA ASN A 267 4.30 10.98 -0.49
C ASN A 267 4.47 12.46 -0.82
N MET A 268 4.86 12.76 -2.06
CA MET A 268 4.92 14.13 -2.61
C MET A 268 4.00 14.24 -3.83
N SER A 269 2.72 14.53 -3.58
CA SER A 269 1.69 14.66 -4.62
C SER A 269 1.75 15.97 -5.41
N PHE A 270 2.97 16.47 -5.69
CA PHE A 270 3.19 17.78 -6.28
C PHE A 270 4.47 17.83 -7.12
N THR A 271 4.67 18.93 -7.84
CA THR A 271 5.94 19.26 -8.49
C THR A 271 6.49 20.59 -7.98
N VAL A 272 7.82 20.72 -7.96
CA VAL A 272 8.57 21.94 -7.61
C VAL A 272 9.81 22.09 -8.51
N GLY A 273 10.50 23.23 -8.40
CA GLY A 273 11.80 23.42 -9.05
C GLY A 273 12.88 22.50 -8.46
N GLU A 274 13.80 22.04 -9.30
CA GLU A 274 14.93 21.20 -8.86
C GLU A 274 15.82 21.94 -7.87
N SER A 275 16.19 21.25 -6.78
CA SER A 275 17.01 21.79 -5.70
C SER A 275 18.05 20.77 -5.25
N ALA A 276 19.29 21.23 -5.07
CA ALA A 276 20.35 20.40 -4.50
C ALA A 276 20.03 19.97 -3.05
N ALA A 277 19.32 20.81 -2.30
CA ALA A 277 18.92 20.50 -0.92
C ALA A 277 17.87 19.39 -0.89
N ILE A 278 16.85 19.47 -1.76
CA ILE A 278 15.83 18.42 -1.89
C ILE A 278 16.48 17.10 -2.36
N ASN A 279 17.41 17.14 -3.32
CA ASN A 279 18.15 15.94 -3.73
C ASN A 279 18.96 15.31 -2.57
N ALA A 280 19.59 16.13 -1.73
CA ALA A 280 20.31 15.64 -0.55
C ALA A 280 19.37 15.02 0.49
N ALA A 281 18.21 15.64 0.73
CA ALA A 281 17.18 15.12 1.63
C ALA A 281 16.60 13.79 1.12
N ILE A 282 16.26 13.70 -0.17
CA ILE A 282 15.83 12.45 -0.83
C ILE A 282 16.89 11.35 -0.66
N GLY A 283 18.16 11.67 -0.92
CA GLY A 283 19.26 10.73 -0.76
C GLY A 283 19.42 10.25 0.69
N SER A 284 19.26 11.13 1.68
CA SER A 284 19.30 10.76 3.09
C SER A 284 18.10 9.88 3.47
N ALA A 285 16.89 10.27 3.10
CA ALA A 285 15.67 9.52 3.34
C ALA A 285 15.77 8.08 2.78
N TYR A 286 16.26 7.93 1.56
CA TYR A 286 16.42 6.62 0.93
C TYR A 286 17.58 5.80 1.53
N LEU A 287 18.80 6.35 1.52
CA LEU A 287 20.01 5.58 1.82
C LEU A 287 20.27 5.41 3.33
N THR A 288 19.86 6.39 4.13
CA THR A 288 20.13 6.40 5.58
C THR A 288 18.93 5.89 6.37
N TYR A 289 17.73 6.36 6.04
CA TYR A 289 16.52 6.02 6.78
C TYR A 289 15.72 4.86 6.17
N GLY A 290 16.01 4.47 4.92
CA GLY A 290 15.33 3.37 4.24
C GLY A 290 13.85 3.67 3.98
N ALA A 291 13.53 4.94 3.70
CA ALA A 291 12.18 5.36 3.34
C ALA A 291 11.93 5.17 1.85
N PHE A 292 10.75 4.66 1.50
CA PHE A 292 10.25 4.57 0.13
C PHE A 292 9.62 5.91 -0.26
N ILE A 293 10.03 6.48 -1.40
CA ILE A 293 9.72 7.88 -1.75
C ILE A 293 8.94 7.89 -3.06
N VAL A 294 7.79 8.54 -3.06
CA VAL A 294 6.86 8.57 -4.19
C VAL A 294 6.53 10.01 -4.53
N ALA A 295 6.50 10.35 -5.83
CA ALA A 295 6.06 11.67 -6.25
C ALA A 295 5.26 11.67 -7.56
N ALA A 296 4.36 12.66 -7.68
CA ALA A 296 3.52 12.86 -8.86
C ALA A 296 4.31 13.39 -10.06
N SER A 297 4.07 12.84 -11.25
CA SER A 297 4.83 13.19 -12.46
C SER A 297 4.51 14.60 -13.02
N GLY A 298 3.36 15.18 -12.67
CA GLY A 298 2.88 16.47 -13.16
C GLY A 298 1.72 16.35 -14.17
N ASN A 299 1.04 17.47 -14.42
CA ASN A 299 -0.29 17.49 -15.04
C ASN A 299 -0.37 18.33 -16.34
N ASP A 300 0.74 18.43 -17.10
CA ASP A 300 0.83 19.28 -18.30
C ASP A 300 0.68 18.47 -19.61
N GLY A 301 0.64 17.15 -19.54
CA GLY A 301 0.52 16.25 -20.68
C GLY A 301 1.77 16.20 -21.56
N VAL A 302 2.94 16.53 -21.00
CA VAL A 302 4.21 16.66 -21.73
C VAL A 302 5.14 15.47 -21.51
N ALA A 303 6.07 15.27 -22.46
CA ALA A 303 7.09 14.21 -22.44
C ALA A 303 8.27 14.48 -21.48
N THR A 304 7.99 15.16 -20.36
CA THR A 304 8.98 15.47 -19.31
C THR A 304 8.34 15.23 -17.95
N VAL A 305 8.90 14.28 -17.18
CA VAL A 305 8.50 14.03 -15.80
C VAL A 305 8.95 15.19 -14.90
N GLY A 306 8.05 15.69 -14.07
CA GLY A 306 8.29 16.79 -13.14
C GLY A 306 9.25 16.41 -12.01
N TYR A 307 9.81 17.40 -11.34
CA TYR A 307 10.61 17.22 -10.13
C TYR A 307 9.70 17.36 -8.90
N PRO A 308 9.80 16.53 -7.85
CA PRO A 308 10.85 15.55 -7.58
C PRO A 308 10.64 14.16 -8.19
N ALA A 309 9.55 13.90 -8.91
CA ALA A 309 9.28 12.56 -9.50
C ALA A 309 10.37 12.02 -10.41
N ARG A 310 11.11 12.88 -11.15
CA ARG A 310 12.26 12.46 -11.96
C ARG A 310 13.59 12.35 -11.19
N ALA A 311 13.60 12.60 -9.89
CA ALA A 311 14.83 12.57 -9.09
C ALA A 311 15.27 11.13 -8.83
N GLN A 312 16.57 10.91 -8.66
CA GLN A 312 17.07 9.61 -8.25
C GLN A 312 16.45 9.21 -6.90
N TYR A 313 16.12 7.92 -6.73
CA TYR A 313 15.52 7.34 -5.53
C TYR A 313 14.03 7.66 -5.29
N VAL A 314 13.39 8.37 -6.21
CA VAL A 314 11.96 8.67 -6.16
C VAL A 314 11.25 7.83 -7.21
N VAL A 315 10.17 7.15 -6.81
CA VAL A 315 9.24 6.52 -7.73
C VAL A 315 8.31 7.59 -8.29
N GLY A 316 8.51 7.92 -9.57
CA GLY A 316 7.70 8.88 -10.30
C GLY A 316 6.43 8.23 -10.84
N VAL A 317 5.27 8.77 -10.43
CA VAL A 317 3.95 8.18 -10.71
C VAL A 317 3.14 9.02 -11.67
N GLY A 318 2.71 8.40 -12.77
CA GLY A 318 1.78 8.98 -13.74
C GLY A 318 0.32 8.56 -13.48
N ALA A 319 -0.61 9.15 -14.20
CA ALA A 319 -2.05 8.91 -14.05
C ALA A 319 -2.64 8.13 -15.23
N THR A 320 -3.48 7.13 -14.95
CA THR A 320 -4.38 6.47 -15.90
C THR A 320 -5.84 6.89 -15.70
N ASN A 321 -6.69 6.60 -16.68
CA ASN A 321 -8.14 6.78 -16.62
C ASN A 321 -8.87 5.42 -16.56
N THR A 322 -10.19 5.47 -16.46
CA THR A 322 -11.07 4.28 -16.37
C THR A 322 -11.04 3.37 -17.60
N SER A 323 -10.34 3.76 -18.67
CA SER A 323 -10.13 2.95 -19.88
C SER A 323 -8.72 2.35 -19.94
N ASP A 324 -8.00 2.37 -18.82
CA ASP A 324 -6.60 1.94 -18.70
C ASP A 324 -5.65 2.64 -19.68
N GLN A 325 -5.94 3.92 -19.93
CA GLN A 325 -5.10 4.78 -20.77
C GLN A 325 -4.46 5.86 -19.93
N ARG A 326 -3.21 6.24 -20.25
CA ARG A 326 -2.57 7.43 -19.71
C ARG A 326 -3.55 8.61 -19.80
N ALA A 327 -3.82 9.25 -18.68
CA ALA A 327 -4.62 10.46 -18.62
C ALA A 327 -3.94 11.54 -19.48
N SER A 328 -4.73 12.30 -20.26
CA SER A 328 -4.18 13.25 -21.24
C SER A 328 -3.23 14.28 -20.60
N PHE A 329 -3.52 14.68 -19.36
CA PHE A 329 -2.71 15.60 -18.56
C PHE A 329 -1.46 14.95 -17.93
N SER A 330 -1.37 13.63 -17.80
CA SER A 330 -0.26 13.01 -17.05
C SER A 330 1.06 13.23 -17.76
N ASN A 331 2.03 13.87 -17.13
CA ASN A 331 3.38 13.91 -17.69
C ASN A 331 3.94 12.49 -17.84
N TYR A 332 4.78 12.30 -18.85
CA TYR A 332 5.37 11.01 -19.22
C TYR A 332 6.81 11.18 -19.69
N GLY A 333 7.55 10.08 -19.83
CA GLY A 333 8.93 10.11 -20.31
C GLY A 333 9.75 8.97 -19.74
N SER A 334 11.04 8.92 -20.08
CA SER A 334 11.94 7.84 -19.65
C SER A 334 12.27 7.82 -18.16
N ALA A 335 11.89 8.86 -17.42
CA ALA A 335 12.08 8.97 -15.97
C ALA A 335 10.78 8.68 -15.19
N LEU A 336 9.75 8.16 -15.87
CA LEU A 336 8.51 7.71 -15.23
C LEU A 336 8.67 6.24 -14.88
N ASP A 337 8.35 5.86 -13.65
CA ASP A 337 8.53 4.48 -13.19
C ASP A 337 7.26 3.67 -13.37
N VAL A 338 6.12 4.19 -12.88
CA VAL A 338 4.82 3.51 -12.92
C VAL A 338 3.68 4.49 -13.17
N VAL A 339 2.49 3.95 -13.45
CA VAL A 339 1.25 4.70 -13.52
C VAL A 339 0.21 4.09 -12.58
N ALA A 340 -0.70 4.90 -12.07
CA ALA A 340 -1.85 4.45 -11.28
C ALA A 340 -3.10 5.27 -11.65
N PRO A 341 -4.31 4.80 -11.33
CA PRO A 341 -5.54 5.55 -11.52
C PRO A 341 -5.44 7.00 -11.05
N GLY A 342 -5.73 7.96 -11.91
CA GLY A 342 -5.63 9.39 -11.57
C GLY A 342 -6.74 10.26 -12.14
N VAL A 343 -7.76 9.67 -12.76
CA VAL A 343 -8.94 10.39 -13.26
C VAL A 343 -10.15 10.06 -12.42
N ASP A 344 -10.87 11.10 -12.01
CA ASP A 344 -12.09 11.03 -11.23
C ASP A 344 -11.97 10.17 -9.96
N ILE A 345 -10.87 10.34 -9.23
CA ILE A 345 -10.58 9.62 -7.99
C ILE A 345 -11.37 10.24 -6.83
N TRP A 346 -12.28 9.45 -6.25
CA TRP A 346 -13.08 9.86 -5.11
C TRP A 346 -12.31 9.73 -3.79
N SER A 347 -12.29 10.78 -2.97
CA SER A 347 -11.70 10.73 -1.63
C SER A 347 -12.25 11.83 -0.70
N THR A 348 -11.66 11.98 0.49
CA THR A 348 -11.98 12.99 1.51
C THR A 348 -11.69 14.42 1.03
N LYS A 349 -12.38 15.39 1.62
CA LYS A 349 -12.23 16.84 1.42
C LYS A 349 -12.51 17.52 2.76
N LYS A 350 -12.12 18.79 2.89
CA LYS A 350 -12.31 19.55 4.13
C LYS A 350 -13.76 19.56 4.63
N ASN A 351 -13.90 19.69 5.94
CA ASN A 351 -15.17 19.82 6.68
C ASN A 351 -16.06 18.57 6.58
N ASN A 352 -15.49 17.37 6.76
CA ASN A 352 -16.20 16.08 6.65
C ASN A 352 -16.99 15.98 5.34
N THR A 353 -16.35 16.35 4.22
CA THR A 353 -16.94 16.24 2.90
C THR A 353 -16.12 15.30 2.03
N TYR A 354 -16.71 14.87 0.92
CA TYR A 354 -16.08 13.93 0.01
C TYR A 354 -16.25 14.41 -1.42
N GLY A 355 -15.37 13.98 -2.31
CA GLY A 355 -15.61 14.18 -3.72
C GLY A 355 -14.49 13.69 -4.62
N SER A 356 -14.76 13.80 -5.91
CA SER A 356 -13.83 13.42 -6.96
C SER A 356 -12.92 14.58 -7.38
N ALA A 357 -11.69 14.25 -7.78
CA ALA A 357 -10.79 15.11 -8.53
C ALA A 357 -9.87 14.26 -9.44
N SER A 358 -9.16 14.91 -10.36
CA SER A 358 -8.24 14.27 -11.30
C SER A 358 -6.85 14.89 -11.21
N GLY A 359 -5.81 14.07 -11.27
CA GLY A 359 -4.42 14.48 -11.27
C GLY A 359 -3.46 13.33 -11.00
N THR A 360 -2.20 13.50 -11.38
CA THR A 360 -1.10 12.62 -10.91
C THR A 360 -0.93 12.67 -9.39
N SER A 361 -1.41 13.74 -8.75
CA SER A 361 -1.54 13.87 -7.30
C SER A 361 -2.53 12.89 -6.67
N ALA A 362 -3.43 12.27 -7.46
CA ALA A 362 -4.31 11.18 -7.02
C ALA A 362 -3.65 9.79 -7.17
N ALA A 363 -2.73 9.67 -8.12
CA ALA A 363 -2.05 8.42 -8.45
C ALA A 363 -0.88 8.14 -7.49
N ALA A 364 -0.08 9.17 -7.16
CA ALA A 364 1.03 9.06 -6.19
C ALA A 364 0.62 8.49 -4.80
N PRO A 365 -0.49 8.93 -4.15
CA PRO A 365 -0.86 8.39 -2.85
C PRO A 365 -1.35 6.94 -2.91
N GLN A 366 -1.82 6.46 -4.07
CA GLN A 366 -2.14 5.03 -4.24
C GLN A 366 -0.87 4.18 -4.17
N VAL A 367 0.18 4.57 -4.91
CA VAL A 367 1.49 3.89 -4.87
C VAL A 367 2.13 4.01 -3.49
N SER A 368 1.96 5.14 -2.81
CA SER A 368 2.41 5.31 -1.41
C SER A 368 1.69 4.36 -0.46
N GLY A 369 0.36 4.20 -0.62
CA GLY A 369 -0.42 3.23 0.13
C GLY A 369 0.00 1.78 -0.15
N ILE A 370 0.25 1.41 -1.40
CA ILE A 370 0.78 0.07 -1.76
C ILE A 370 2.16 -0.16 -1.11
N GLY A 371 3.04 0.84 -1.13
CA GLY A 371 4.31 0.79 -0.40
C GLY A 371 4.12 0.58 1.11
N ALA A 372 3.10 1.22 1.71
CA ALA A 372 2.75 1.02 3.11
C ALA A 372 2.21 -0.39 3.39
N LEU A 373 1.36 -0.94 2.51
CA LEU A 373 0.90 -2.34 2.61
C LEU A 373 2.06 -3.33 2.54
N LEU A 374 3.00 -3.13 1.60
CA LEU A 374 4.19 -4.00 1.48
C LEU A 374 5.08 -3.93 2.72
N LYS A 375 5.28 -2.73 3.29
CA LYS A 375 6.01 -2.58 4.57
C LYS A 375 5.26 -3.18 5.76
N SER A 376 3.93 -3.15 5.74
CA SER A 376 3.09 -3.76 6.78
C SER A 376 3.21 -5.28 6.74
N TYR A 377 3.11 -5.85 5.53
CA TYR A 377 3.26 -7.28 5.27
C TYR A 377 4.66 -7.80 5.62
N ASN A 378 5.71 -7.05 5.26
CA ASN A 378 7.07 -7.39 5.64
C ASN A 378 7.92 -6.13 5.86
N SER A 379 8.09 -5.77 7.13
CA SER A 379 8.89 -4.61 7.57
C SER A 379 10.36 -4.63 7.12
N SER A 380 10.90 -5.81 6.78
CA SER A 380 12.28 -5.97 6.31
C SER A 380 12.48 -5.75 4.82
N PHE A 381 11.42 -5.55 4.03
CA PHE A 381 11.59 -5.24 2.61
C PHE A 381 12.42 -3.97 2.42
N THR A 382 13.42 -4.05 1.55
CA THR A 382 14.19 -2.88 1.12
C THR A 382 13.39 -2.04 0.13
N ASN A 383 13.79 -0.80 -0.09
CA ASN A 383 13.14 0.06 -1.09
C ASN A 383 13.16 -0.60 -2.49
N ALA A 384 14.30 -1.16 -2.89
CA ALA A 384 14.41 -1.89 -4.16
C ALA A 384 13.46 -3.09 -4.26
N GLN A 385 13.23 -3.83 -3.17
CA GLN A 385 12.27 -4.95 -3.15
C GLN A 385 10.81 -4.50 -3.24
N ILE A 386 10.50 -3.30 -2.74
CA ILE A 386 9.18 -2.67 -2.87
C ILE A 386 8.99 -2.19 -4.30
N GLU A 387 9.97 -1.48 -4.85
CA GLU A 387 10.00 -1.01 -6.25
C GLU A 387 9.81 -2.18 -7.23
N GLU A 388 10.57 -3.28 -7.04
CA GLU A 388 10.48 -4.50 -7.85
C GLU A 388 9.08 -5.10 -7.81
N ARG A 389 8.48 -5.27 -6.62
CA ARG A 389 7.12 -5.84 -6.49
C ARG A 389 6.04 -4.98 -7.12
N ILE A 390 6.17 -3.66 -6.99
CA ILE A 390 5.24 -2.73 -7.63
C ILE A 390 5.40 -2.81 -9.15
N ALA A 391 6.63 -2.89 -9.67
CA ALA A 391 6.88 -2.99 -11.10
C ALA A 391 6.46 -4.33 -11.70
N GLU A 392 6.59 -5.44 -10.97
CA GLU A 392 6.15 -6.78 -11.40
C GLU A 392 4.63 -6.92 -11.47
N GLY A 393 3.91 -6.18 -10.63
CA GLY A 393 2.44 -6.16 -10.63
C GLY A 393 1.81 -5.07 -11.51
N ALA A 394 2.60 -4.25 -12.21
CA ALA A 394 2.16 -3.07 -12.98
C ALA A 394 2.10 -3.29 -14.51
#